data_AF-C3XV07-F1
#
_entry.id   AF-C3XV07-F1
#
_cell.length_a   1.000
_cell.length_b   1.000
_cell.length_c   1.000
_cell.angle_alpha   90.00
_cell.angle_beta   90.00
_cell.angle_gamma   90.00
#
_symmetry.space_group_name_H-M   'P 1'
#
loop_
_entity.id
_entity.type
_entity.pdbx_description
1 polymer ?
#
loop_
_entity_poly.entity_id
_entity_poly.type
_entity_poly.pdbx_seq_one_letter_code
_entity_poly.pdbx_strand_id
1 'polypeptide(L)' 'MSADCYYLHDKGTSYRGPANRDGTCQFWTSQYPHTHKHTPENFPSAGLEQNYCRNPDGKDRPWCYTNNPLIRWMYCD' A
#
# COMPACT_ATOMS: atom_id res chain seq x y z
N MET A 1 -16.44 -7.75 9.90
CA MET A 1 -15.74 -6.75 9.07
C MET A 1 -14.44 -6.47 9.80
N SER A 2 -13.36 -7.14 9.37
CA SER A 2 -12.06 -7.12 10.08
C SER A 2 -11.49 -5.71 9.98
N ALA A 3 -11.40 -5.00 11.10
CA ALA A 3 -10.51 -3.87 11.21
C ALA A 3 -9.10 -4.46 11.25
N ASP A 4 -8.41 -4.42 10.12
CA ASP A 4 -7.07 -4.97 10.03
C ASP A 4 -6.10 -4.05 10.80
N CYS A 5 -5.73 -4.46 12.01
CA CYS A 5 -4.83 -3.71 12.86
C CYS A 5 -3.39 -3.73 12.32
N TYR A 6 -2.69 -2.60 12.41
CA TYR A 6 -1.23 -2.53 12.25
C TYR A 6 -0.61 -1.94 13.51
N TYR A 7 0.68 -2.21 13.73
CA TYR A 7 1.39 -1.69 14.89
C TYR A 7 1.73 -0.21 14.70
N LEU A 8 1.33 0.63 15.65
CA LEU A 8 1.66 2.06 15.60
C LEU A 8 3.16 2.32 15.79
N HIS A 9 3.87 1.43 16.51
CA HIS A 9 5.29 1.61 16.81
C HIS A 9 6.18 1.49 15.56
N ASP A 10 5.77 0.71 14.57
CA ASP A 10 6.48 0.52 13.29
C ASP A 10 5.77 1.17 12.11
N LYS A 11 4.70 1.94 12.38
CA LYS A 11 3.87 2.62 11.39
C LYS A 11 3.31 1.66 10.32
N GLY A 12 3.13 0.39 10.65
CA GLY A 12 2.63 -0.64 9.73
C GLY A 12 3.62 -1.05 8.65
N THR A 13 4.92 -0.85 8.84
CA THR A 13 5.95 -1.36 7.91
C THR A 13 6.00 -2.90 7.88
N SER A 14 5.69 -3.56 9.00
CA SER A 14 5.53 -5.02 9.07
C SER A 14 4.13 -5.52 8.68
N TYR A 15 3.18 -4.62 8.39
CA TYR A 15 1.80 -5.01 8.06
C TYR A 15 1.76 -5.85 6.77
N ARG A 16 1.16 -7.05 6.86
CA ARG A 16 1.00 -7.99 5.73
C ARG A 16 -0.44 -8.46 5.54
N GLY A 17 -1.41 -7.77 6.15
CA GLY A 17 -2.82 -8.12 5.99
C GLY A 17 -3.33 -7.85 4.56
N PRO A 18 -4.50 -8.41 4.21
CA PRO A 18 -5.10 -8.30 2.89
C PRO A 18 -5.92 -7.01 2.71
N ALA A 19 -5.93 -6.09 3.69
CA ALA A 19 -6.68 -4.85 3.54
C ALA A 19 -6.27 -4.11 2.27
N ASN A 20 -7.28 -3.72 1.53
CA ASN A 20 -7.23 -2.73 0.49
C ASN A 20 -8.40 -1.78 0.72
N ARG A 21 -8.38 -0.61 0.09
CA ARG A 21 -9.45 0.37 0.23
C ARG A 21 -10.62 0.03 -0.69
N ASP A 22 -11.25 -1.11 -0.45
CA ASP A 22 -12.38 -1.67 -1.20
C ASP A 22 -12.14 -1.71 -2.73
N GLY A 23 -10.94 -2.15 -3.13
CA GLY A 23 -10.55 -2.25 -4.55
C GLY A 23 -10.11 -0.95 -5.22
N THR A 24 -10.06 0.18 -4.51
CA THR A 24 -9.58 1.45 -5.08
C THR A 24 -8.05 1.55 -5.15
N CYS A 25 -7.32 0.64 -4.49
CA CYS A 25 -5.86 0.59 -4.57
C CYS A 25 -5.39 0.05 -5.93
N GLN A 26 -4.39 0.73 -6.51
CA GLN A 26 -3.62 0.29 -7.66
C GLN A 26 -2.67 -0.84 -7.25
N PHE A 27 -2.49 -1.81 -8.14
CA PHE A 27 -1.51 -2.88 -7.95
C PHE A 27 -0.08 -2.34 -7.87
N TRP A 28 0.73 -2.84 -6.94
CA TRP A 28 2.14 -2.45 -6.79
C TRP A 28 3.01 -2.82 -7.98
N THR A 29 2.56 -3.75 -8.83
CA THR A 29 3.23 -4.09 -10.09
C THR A 29 2.72 -3.27 -11.28
N SER A 30 1.59 -2.58 -11.13
CA SER A 30 1.04 -1.71 -12.18
C SER A 30 1.74 -0.36 -12.18
N GLN A 31 2.01 0.18 -13.37
CA GLN A 31 2.55 1.53 -13.56
C GLN A 31 1.50 2.54 -14.05
N TYR A 32 0.22 2.14 -14.06
CA TYR A 32 -0.93 2.95 -14.46
C TYR A 32 -2.05 2.85 -13.41
N PRO A 33 -2.78 3.95 -13.10
CA PRO A 33 -2.59 5.31 -13.62
C PRO A 33 -1.36 6.04 -13.08
N HIS A 34 -0.79 5.58 -11.96
CA HIS A 34 0.35 6.23 -11.34
C HIS A 34 1.62 5.43 -11.50
N THR A 35 2.56 5.94 -12.29
CA THR A 35 3.92 5.38 -12.36
C THR A 35 4.66 5.63 -11.05
N HIS A 36 5.40 4.65 -10.55
CA HIS A 36 6.12 4.71 -9.28
C HIS A 36 7.30 3.73 -9.18
N LYS A 37 8.21 4.01 -8.24
CA LYS A 37 9.37 3.17 -7.94
C LYS A 37 9.12 2.07 -6.92
N HIS A 38 7.99 2.09 -6.21
CA HIS A 38 7.66 1.12 -5.17
C HIS A 38 7.14 -0.18 -5.78
N THR A 39 8.03 -1.01 -6.31
CA THR A 39 7.70 -2.31 -6.88
C THR A 39 8.33 -3.43 -6.04
N PRO A 40 7.83 -4.68 -6.11
CA PRO A 40 8.42 -5.82 -5.41
C PRO A 40 9.91 -5.99 -5.67
N GLU A 41 10.38 -5.64 -6.87
CA GLU A 41 11.79 -5.73 -7.26
C GLU A 41 12.66 -4.69 -6.55
N ASN A 42 12.14 -3.47 -6.38
CA ASN A 42 12.86 -2.37 -5.72
C ASN A 42 12.74 -2.42 -4.19
N PHE A 43 11.66 -3.00 -3.66
CA PHE A 43 11.37 -3.10 -2.22
C PHE A 43 10.97 -4.55 -1.83
N PRO A 44 11.89 -5.52 -1.96
CA PRO A 44 11.57 -6.94 -1.77
C PRO A 44 11.13 -7.30 -0.34
N SER A 45 11.59 -6.55 0.67
CA SER A 45 11.22 -6.76 2.06
C SER A 45 9.87 -6.15 2.46
N ALA A 46 9.29 -5.28 1.62
CA ALA A 46 8.07 -4.55 1.94
C ALA A 46 6.78 -5.35 1.70
N GLY A 47 6.86 -6.54 1.10
CA GLY A 47 5.71 -7.41 0.84
C GLY A 47 4.66 -6.76 -0.06
N LEU A 48 5.10 -6.08 -1.13
CA LEU A 48 4.28 -5.33 -2.08
C LEU A 48 3.45 -6.26 -2.99
N GLU A 49 2.54 -7.03 -2.39
CA GLU A 49 1.71 -8.01 -3.08
C GLU A 49 0.37 -7.41 -3.50
N GLN A 50 -0.09 -7.78 -4.71
CA GLN A 50 -1.34 -7.33 -5.29
C GLN A 50 -1.53 -5.80 -5.17
N ASN A 51 -2.64 -5.36 -4.59
CA ASN A 51 -2.99 -3.97 -4.31
C ASN A 51 -3.25 -3.74 -2.82
N TYR A 52 -2.60 -4.52 -1.95
CA TYR A 52 -2.78 -4.41 -0.51
C TYR A 52 -2.10 -3.17 0.06
N CYS A 53 -2.64 -2.64 1.15
CA CYS A 53 -2.06 -1.51 1.86
C CYS A 53 -0.68 -1.87 2.42
N ARG A 54 0.35 -1.07 2.13
CA ARG A 54 1.72 -1.30 2.58
C ARG A 54 2.41 0.01 2.92
N ASN A 55 3.53 -0.08 3.62
CA ASN A 55 4.34 1.08 3.97
C ASN A 55 5.82 0.84 3.63
N PRO A 56 6.19 0.81 2.34
CA PRO A 56 7.57 0.52 1.92
C PRO A 56 8.57 1.62 2.27
N ASP A 57 8.10 2.86 2.46
CA ASP A 57 8.92 4.06 2.61
C ASP A 57 8.86 4.68 4.02
N GLY A 58 8.21 4.01 4.98
CA GLY A 58 8.19 4.42 6.38
C GLY A 58 7.35 5.67 6.67
N LYS A 59 6.29 5.93 5.87
CA LYS A 59 5.26 6.95 6.16
C LYS A 59 4.55 6.66 7.48
N ASP A 60 3.65 7.55 7.88
CA ASP A 60 2.97 7.45 9.18
C ASP A 60 2.01 6.26 9.33
N ARG A 61 1.49 5.71 8.23
CA ARG A 61 0.62 4.52 8.22
C ARG A 61 0.64 3.82 6.86
N PRO A 62 0.16 2.56 6.77
CA PRO A 62 0.00 1.86 5.50
C PRO A 62 -0.81 2.70 4.49
N TRP A 63 -0.40 2.63 3.24
CA TRP A 63 -0.98 3.39 2.14
C TRP A 63 -0.95 2.57 0.85
N CYS A 64 -1.63 3.06 -0.17
CA CYS A 64 -1.56 2.50 -1.52
C CYS A 64 -1.64 3.61 -2.57
N TYR A 65 -1.13 3.33 -3.77
CA TYR A 65 -1.50 4.10 -4.96
C TYR A 65 -2.98 3.85 -5.28
N THR A 66 -3.64 4.79 -5.95
CA THR A 66 -5.08 4.68 -6.21
C THR A 66 -5.35 4.49 -7.70
N ASN A 67 -6.44 3.82 -8.05
CA ASN A 67 -6.88 3.70 -9.44
C ASN A 67 -7.51 5.00 -9.98
N ASN A 68 -7.66 6.03 -9.13
CA ASN A 68 -8.14 7.35 -9.56
C ASN A 68 -6.96 8.21 -10.06
N PRO A 69 -6.94 8.64 -11.33
CA PRO A 69 -5.85 9.46 -11.87
C PRO A 69 -5.71 10.83 -11.19
N LEU A 70 -6.75 11.32 -10.50
CA LEU A 70 -6.73 12.58 -9.75
C LEU A 70 -6.16 12.44 -8.34
N ILE A 71 -6.11 11.22 -7.80
CA ILE A 71 -5.63 10.95 -6.44
C ILE A 71 -4.46 9.98 -6.54
N ARG A 72 -3.23 10.49 -6.39
CA ARG A 72 -2.03 9.68 -6.59
C ARG A 72 -1.93 8.50 -5.61
N TRP A 73 -2.13 8.78 -4.34
CA TRP A 73 -2.06 7.79 -3.27
C TRP A 73 -2.96 8.24 -2.12
N MET A 74 -3.29 7.29 -1.25
CA MET A 74 -4.10 7.53 -0.06
C MET A 74 -3.65 6.58 1.04
N TYR A 75 -3.78 7.04 2.28
CA TYR A 75 -3.61 6.15 3.42
C TYR A 75 -4.78 5.17 3.52
N CYS A 76 -4.48 4.01 4.11
CA CYS A 76 -5.46 3.04 4.50
C CYS A 76 -5.88 3.27 5.96
N ASP A 77 -7.11 2.86 6.25
CA ASP A 77 -7.72 2.91 7.58
C ASP A 77 -7.75 1.51 8.20
#